data_AF-A0ABD1J0N3-F1
#
_entry.id   AF-A0ABD1J0N3-F1
#
_cell.length_a   1.000
_cell.length_b   1.000
_cell.length_c   1.000
_cell.angle_alpha   90.00
_cell.angle_beta   90.00
_cell.angle_gamma   90.00
#
_symmetry.space_group_name_H-M   'P 1'
#
loop_
_entity.id
_entity.type
_entity.pdbx_description
1 polymer ?
#
loop_
_entity_poly.entity_id
_entity_poly.type
_entity_poly.pdbx_seq_one_letter_code
_entity_poly.pdbx_strand_id
1 'polypeptide(L)'
;MRLWPAVSYVDIINYFVLSEGVDGEELRNYKSTEAYNYFHSNKVGRVLVHTHGNYVFLKAEVERSQSISQAKHSAWAMVQQGGVVETVGCACIAGLGRSCSHAAAVLWKIENAVITGKTGLACTDTQRCWNEGTVRNLEPKPLRDIRFSHHRAGSAFNNSVLQAHPLPPTPRYLSHSEFKKHVDSDPAQPLFLLKNCLLGKCYSVNPVAQPNLANTTVDARLVGPHQTHNCSNILCEPCKAFYELFVQVNNTQAARLELETRQQSASELWHSARKLRLTASSAKKVPSKASTNPDKFLAEHMYPSFRGNYATNYGKENEVVACNTLKEQGMNITHRGIVVNEQEPWLSASPDGVINSSVLLEIKCPVPNKLYPTLLDQLTQNGSDVKLIDGVPQLQKTGVRGYYMQVQLGMFCTGFRMAKLFIWSPNDTISFSVPFDELYVQERIAHLKRFYFSTMLPQLVNEFVGQRLNLHSAYANIRSS
;
A
#
# COMPACT_ATOMS: atom_id res chain seq x y z
N MET A 1 -22.17 -20.15 -27.06
CA MET A 1 -21.56 -18.80 -27.00
C MET A 1 -21.17 -18.26 -28.39
N ARG A 2 -21.53 -18.94 -29.49
CA ARG A 2 -21.23 -18.51 -30.87
C ARG A 2 -21.82 -17.15 -31.26
N LEU A 3 -22.99 -16.80 -30.72
CA LEU A 3 -23.70 -15.55 -30.99
C LEU A 3 -23.30 -14.41 -30.04
N TRP A 4 -22.29 -14.61 -29.19
CA TRP A 4 -21.88 -13.59 -28.24
C TRP A 4 -21.00 -12.56 -28.96
N PRO A 5 -21.25 -11.25 -28.75
CA PRO A 5 -20.50 -10.19 -29.41
C PRO A 5 -19.06 -10.14 -28.90
N ALA A 6 -18.14 -9.63 -29.70
CA ALA A 6 -16.72 -9.50 -29.38
C ALA A 6 -16.44 -8.33 -28.41
N VAL A 7 -17.13 -8.30 -27.27
CA VAL A 7 -16.95 -7.27 -26.24
C VAL A 7 -15.56 -7.41 -25.63
N SER A 8 -14.75 -6.37 -25.76
CA SER A 8 -13.44 -6.29 -25.15
C SER A 8 -13.48 -5.58 -23.78
N TYR A 9 -12.40 -5.71 -23.02
CA TYR A 9 -12.16 -4.92 -21.82
C TYR A 9 -12.37 -3.41 -22.09
N VAL A 10 -11.87 -2.91 -23.22
CA VAL A 10 -11.94 -1.49 -23.59
C VAL A 10 -13.38 -1.05 -23.82
N ASP A 11 -14.22 -1.89 -24.44
CA ASP A 11 -15.64 -1.57 -24.66
C ASP A 11 -16.40 -1.41 -23.35
N ILE A 12 -16.09 -2.24 -22.36
CA ILE A 12 -16.69 -2.15 -21.01
C ILE A 12 -16.25 -0.86 -20.31
N ILE A 13 -14.96 -0.52 -20.37
CA ILE A 13 -14.45 0.71 -19.74
C ILE A 13 -15.01 1.96 -20.42
N ASN A 14 -15.01 1.99 -21.76
CA ASN A 14 -15.56 3.11 -22.52
C ASN A 14 -17.01 3.36 -22.13
N TYR A 15 -17.81 2.31 -21.97
CA TYR A 15 -19.20 2.46 -21.55
C TYR A 15 -19.35 2.95 -20.11
N PHE A 16 -18.80 2.23 -19.12
CA PHE A 16 -19.11 2.56 -17.71
C PHE A 16 -18.35 3.77 -17.16
N VAL A 17 -17.25 4.18 -17.80
CA VAL A 17 -16.40 5.28 -17.32
C VAL A 17 -16.54 6.52 -18.18
N LEU A 18 -16.55 6.35 -19.51
CA LEU A 18 -16.39 7.46 -20.46
C LEU A 18 -17.70 7.84 -21.18
N SER A 19 -18.77 7.04 -21.11
CA SER A 19 -20.05 7.43 -21.68
C SER A 19 -20.79 8.44 -20.82
N GLU A 20 -21.61 9.27 -21.46
CA GLU A 20 -22.51 10.21 -20.81
C GLU A 20 -23.65 9.47 -20.09
N GLY A 21 -23.93 9.89 -18.87
CA GLY A 21 -25.05 9.46 -18.05
C GLY A 21 -26.35 10.12 -18.48
N VAL A 22 -27.42 9.78 -17.77
CA VAL A 22 -28.76 10.34 -18.03
C VAL A 22 -28.82 11.83 -17.68
N ASP A 23 -27.90 12.30 -16.85
CA ASP A 23 -27.68 13.70 -16.46
C ASP A 23 -26.81 14.50 -17.44
N GLY A 24 -26.28 13.86 -18.49
CA GLY A 24 -25.40 14.48 -19.49
C GLY A 24 -23.94 14.61 -19.06
N GLU A 25 -23.58 14.13 -17.86
CA GLU A 25 -22.20 14.09 -17.36
C GLU A 25 -21.59 12.70 -17.59
N GLU A 26 -20.25 12.59 -17.63
CA GLU A 26 -19.59 11.28 -17.73
C GLU A 26 -19.98 10.36 -16.55
N LEU A 27 -20.32 9.11 -16.83
CA LEU A 27 -20.76 8.13 -15.82
C LEU A 27 -19.72 7.90 -14.70
N ARG A 28 -18.42 7.93 -15.04
CA ARG A 28 -17.28 7.75 -14.10
C ARG A 28 -17.47 6.58 -13.12
N ASN A 29 -18.12 5.50 -13.56
CA ASN A 29 -18.50 4.41 -12.68
C ASN A 29 -17.38 3.36 -12.58
N TYR A 30 -16.34 3.72 -11.84
CA TYR A 30 -15.22 2.82 -11.54
C TYR A 30 -15.65 1.57 -10.74
N LYS A 31 -16.78 1.61 -10.01
CA LYS A 31 -17.26 0.41 -9.30
C LYS A 31 -17.68 -0.70 -10.27
N SER A 32 -18.21 -0.33 -11.43
CA SER A 32 -18.60 -1.29 -12.47
C SER A 32 -17.41 -1.92 -13.19
N THR A 33 -16.21 -1.33 -13.08
CA THR A 33 -14.96 -1.97 -13.54
C THR A 33 -14.52 -3.11 -12.61
N GLU A 34 -15.02 -3.13 -11.37
CA GLU A 34 -14.79 -4.22 -10.41
C GLU A 34 -15.89 -5.31 -10.46
N ALA A 35 -16.89 -5.14 -11.32
CA ALA A 35 -18.03 -6.07 -11.43
C ALA A 35 -17.64 -7.46 -11.96
N TYR A 36 -16.44 -7.62 -12.53
CA TYR A 36 -15.85 -8.93 -12.84
C TYR A 36 -15.88 -9.89 -11.63
N ASN A 37 -15.78 -9.35 -10.40
CA ASN A 37 -15.88 -10.14 -9.17
C ASN A 37 -17.20 -10.92 -9.03
N TYR A 38 -18.31 -10.42 -9.60
CA TYR A 38 -19.59 -11.14 -9.61
C TYR A 38 -19.52 -12.35 -10.54
N PHE A 39 -18.92 -12.20 -11.71
CA PHE A 39 -18.67 -13.33 -12.61
C PHE A 39 -17.76 -14.36 -11.95
N HIS A 40 -16.63 -13.92 -11.38
CA HIS A 40 -15.66 -14.79 -10.73
C HIS A 40 -16.22 -15.52 -9.49
N SER A 41 -17.16 -14.88 -8.79
CA SER A 41 -17.88 -15.47 -7.65
C SER A 41 -19.07 -16.34 -8.06
N ASN A 42 -19.21 -16.68 -9.35
CA ASN A 42 -20.31 -17.45 -9.92
C ASN A 42 -21.72 -16.85 -9.69
N LYS A 43 -21.80 -15.53 -9.49
CA LYS A 43 -23.06 -14.82 -9.23
C LYS A 43 -23.83 -14.46 -10.51
N VAL A 44 -23.26 -14.71 -11.68
CA VAL A 44 -23.89 -14.44 -12.98
C VAL A 44 -24.45 -15.73 -13.58
N GLY A 45 -25.76 -15.81 -13.72
CA GLY A 45 -26.48 -16.95 -14.27
C GLY A 45 -26.25 -17.18 -15.77
N ARG A 46 -27.10 -18.01 -16.38
CA ARG A 46 -27.06 -18.26 -17.82
C ARG A 46 -27.35 -16.96 -18.58
N VAL A 47 -26.51 -16.64 -19.58
CA VAL A 47 -26.74 -15.51 -20.47
C VAL A 47 -27.58 -15.97 -21.66
N LEU A 48 -28.77 -15.38 -21.79
CA LEU A 48 -29.65 -15.49 -22.93
C LEU A 48 -29.24 -14.45 -23.98
N VAL A 49 -29.32 -14.81 -25.25
CA VAL A 49 -28.89 -13.95 -26.37
C VAL A 49 -29.97 -13.91 -27.43
N HIS A 50 -30.24 -12.70 -27.93
CA HIS A 50 -31.09 -12.46 -29.09
C HIS A 50 -30.40 -11.44 -30.01
N THR A 51 -30.51 -11.61 -31.32
CA THR A 51 -29.87 -10.74 -32.30
C THR A 51 -30.93 -10.16 -33.22
N HIS A 52 -30.90 -8.84 -33.40
CA HIS A 52 -31.83 -8.12 -34.26
C HIS A 52 -31.07 -6.99 -34.98
N GLY A 53 -30.98 -7.08 -36.31
CA GLY A 53 -30.13 -6.19 -37.11
C GLY A 53 -28.67 -6.25 -36.66
N ASN A 54 -28.07 -5.08 -36.43
CA ASN A 54 -26.68 -4.95 -35.98
C ASN A 54 -26.51 -5.09 -34.45
N TYR A 55 -27.60 -5.32 -33.71
CA TYR A 55 -27.61 -5.34 -32.25
C TYR A 55 -27.78 -6.76 -31.69
N VAL A 56 -27.05 -7.02 -30.61
CA VAL A 56 -27.08 -8.24 -29.82
C VAL A 56 -27.55 -7.89 -28.41
N PHE A 57 -28.67 -8.48 -28.02
CA PHE A 57 -29.28 -8.34 -26.71
C PHE A 57 -28.86 -9.51 -25.83
N LEU A 58 -28.30 -9.20 -24.67
CA LEU A 58 -27.81 -10.13 -23.67
C LEU A 58 -28.65 -9.98 -22.41
N LYS A 59 -29.10 -11.09 -21.81
CA LYS A 59 -29.86 -11.06 -20.55
C LYS A 59 -29.43 -12.18 -19.61
N ALA A 60 -29.23 -11.88 -18.33
CA ALA A 60 -28.93 -12.88 -17.32
C ALA A 60 -29.49 -12.50 -15.95
N GLU A 61 -29.73 -13.50 -15.12
CA GLU A 61 -30.03 -13.31 -13.70
C GLU A 61 -28.73 -13.20 -12.90
N VAL A 62 -28.61 -12.16 -12.07
CA VAL A 62 -27.40 -11.85 -11.29
C VAL A 62 -27.72 -11.79 -9.80
N GLU A 63 -26.98 -12.54 -8.99
CA GLU A 63 -27.13 -12.55 -7.53
C GLU A 63 -26.66 -11.24 -6.88
N ARG A 64 -27.32 -10.88 -5.77
CA ARG A 64 -27.02 -9.69 -4.98
C ARG A 64 -25.70 -9.88 -4.22
N SER A 65 -24.95 -8.80 -4.01
CA SER A 65 -23.70 -8.86 -3.23
C SER A 65 -23.93 -9.01 -1.73
N GLN A 66 -24.94 -8.32 -1.18
CA GLN A 66 -25.17 -8.20 0.27
C GLN A 66 -26.38 -9.01 0.79
N SER A 67 -27.20 -9.57 -0.10
CA SER A 67 -28.45 -10.24 0.27
C SER A 67 -28.67 -11.47 -0.61
N ILE A 68 -27.79 -12.47 -0.44
CA ILE A 68 -27.73 -13.68 -1.28
C ILE A 68 -29.04 -14.47 -1.23
N SER A 69 -29.79 -14.38 -0.12
CA SER A 69 -31.08 -15.05 0.06
C SER A 69 -32.26 -14.39 -0.67
N GLN A 70 -32.09 -13.18 -1.21
CA GLN A 70 -33.15 -12.48 -1.96
C GLN A 70 -33.12 -12.82 -3.45
N ALA A 71 -34.25 -12.59 -4.13
CA ALA A 71 -34.39 -12.82 -5.56
C ALA A 71 -33.30 -12.10 -6.37
N LYS A 72 -32.75 -12.82 -7.37
CA LYS A 72 -31.72 -12.32 -8.29
C LYS A 72 -32.24 -11.13 -9.08
N HIS A 73 -31.34 -10.27 -9.53
CA HIS A 73 -31.68 -9.17 -10.41
C HIS A 73 -31.58 -9.61 -11.87
N SER A 74 -32.62 -9.33 -12.64
CA SER A 74 -32.59 -9.46 -14.09
C SER A 74 -31.78 -8.31 -14.67
N ALA A 75 -30.62 -8.62 -15.26
CA ALA A 75 -29.72 -7.66 -15.88
C ALA A 75 -29.60 -7.95 -17.38
N TRP A 76 -29.47 -6.90 -18.18
CA TRP A 76 -29.37 -7.00 -19.63
C TRP A 76 -28.44 -5.95 -20.23
N ALA A 77 -27.92 -6.23 -21.41
CA ALA A 77 -27.08 -5.33 -22.20
C ALA A 77 -27.45 -5.41 -23.69
N MET A 78 -27.42 -4.27 -24.37
CA MET A 78 -27.51 -4.16 -25.82
C MET A 78 -26.13 -3.79 -26.34
N VAL A 79 -25.60 -4.58 -27.26
CA VAL A 79 -24.25 -4.47 -27.78
C VAL A 79 -24.30 -4.56 -29.29
N GLN A 80 -23.52 -3.77 -30.01
CA GLN A 80 -23.34 -3.97 -31.44
C GLN A 80 -22.59 -5.29 -31.72
N GLN A 81 -22.76 -5.85 -32.92
CA GLN A 81 -22.03 -7.07 -33.33
C GLN A 81 -20.50 -6.93 -33.21
N GLY A 82 -19.98 -5.71 -33.38
CA GLY A 82 -18.56 -5.37 -33.23
C GLY A 82 -18.03 -5.23 -31.80
N GLY A 83 -18.87 -5.43 -30.77
CA GLY A 83 -18.45 -5.39 -29.36
C GLY A 83 -18.76 -4.08 -28.62
N VAL A 84 -19.13 -3.01 -29.34
CA VAL A 84 -19.49 -1.71 -28.75
C VAL A 84 -20.76 -1.83 -27.91
N VAL A 85 -20.67 -1.46 -26.64
CA VAL A 85 -21.81 -1.47 -25.70
C VAL A 85 -22.64 -0.22 -25.90
N GLU A 86 -23.91 -0.38 -26.24
CA GLU A 86 -24.84 0.73 -26.51
C GLU A 86 -25.57 1.17 -25.25
N THR A 87 -26.12 0.20 -24.53
CA THR A 87 -26.80 0.48 -23.27
C THR A 87 -26.90 -0.78 -22.43
N VAL A 88 -27.04 -0.58 -21.12
CA VAL A 88 -27.34 -1.65 -20.18
C VAL A 88 -28.52 -1.31 -19.29
N GLY A 89 -29.12 -2.33 -18.69
CA GLY A 89 -30.22 -2.15 -17.75
C GLY A 89 -30.30 -3.29 -16.74
N CYS A 90 -30.97 -3.01 -15.62
CA CYS A 90 -31.13 -3.98 -14.56
C CYS A 90 -32.34 -3.65 -13.70
N ALA A 91 -33.00 -4.66 -13.12
CA ALA A 91 -34.09 -4.48 -12.16
C ALA A 91 -33.64 -4.01 -10.76
N CYS A 92 -32.36 -3.68 -10.56
CA CYS A 92 -31.86 -3.15 -9.28
C CYS A 92 -32.09 -1.64 -9.17
N ILE A 93 -31.98 -1.09 -7.96
CA ILE A 93 -32.19 0.35 -7.71
C ILE A 93 -31.26 1.25 -8.54
N ALA A 94 -30.03 0.80 -8.79
CA ALA A 94 -29.05 1.50 -9.63
C ALA A 94 -29.23 1.25 -11.14
N GLY A 95 -30.24 0.45 -11.53
CA GLY A 95 -30.47 0.07 -12.92
C GLY A 95 -30.98 1.21 -13.80
N LEU A 96 -31.71 2.16 -13.21
CA LEU A 96 -32.19 3.36 -13.91
C LEU A 96 -31.05 4.25 -14.39
N GLY A 97 -29.93 4.28 -13.66
CA GLY A 97 -28.72 5.00 -14.05
C GLY A 97 -27.86 4.28 -15.09
N ARG A 98 -28.32 3.14 -15.65
CA ARG A 98 -27.65 2.37 -16.71
C ARG A 98 -26.18 2.05 -16.43
N SER A 99 -25.80 1.97 -15.16
CA SER A 99 -24.38 1.83 -14.80
C SER A 99 -24.15 0.81 -13.69
N CYS A 100 -25.17 0.04 -13.30
CA CYS A 100 -25.04 -0.87 -12.16
C CYS A 100 -24.04 -2.02 -12.38
N SER A 101 -23.43 -2.49 -11.30
CA SER A 101 -22.47 -3.59 -11.34
C SER A 101 -23.08 -4.92 -11.80
N HIS A 102 -24.40 -5.12 -11.67
CA HIS A 102 -25.05 -6.35 -12.15
C HIS A 102 -25.02 -6.42 -13.68
N ALA A 103 -25.28 -5.32 -14.38
CA ALA A 103 -25.26 -5.29 -15.84
C ALA A 103 -23.82 -5.34 -16.37
N ALA A 104 -22.89 -4.67 -15.69
CA ALA A 104 -21.46 -4.81 -15.95
C ALA A 104 -20.98 -6.27 -15.82
N ALA A 105 -21.45 -7.01 -14.81
CA ALA A 105 -21.08 -8.41 -14.61
C ALA A 105 -21.51 -9.33 -15.77
N VAL A 106 -22.61 -9.01 -16.47
CA VAL A 106 -23.02 -9.73 -17.69
C VAL A 106 -21.98 -9.52 -18.80
N LEU A 107 -21.54 -8.28 -19.01
CA LEU A 107 -20.53 -7.94 -20.02
C LEU A 107 -19.17 -8.55 -19.70
N TRP A 108 -18.74 -8.56 -18.44
CA TRP A 108 -17.52 -9.25 -18.00
C TRP A 108 -17.55 -10.76 -18.27
N LYS A 109 -18.74 -11.39 -18.21
CA LYS A 109 -18.89 -12.80 -18.58
C LYS A 109 -18.74 -13.03 -20.09
N ILE A 110 -19.16 -12.07 -20.91
CA ILE A 110 -18.96 -12.10 -22.37
C ILE A 110 -17.49 -11.90 -22.72
N GLU A 111 -16.86 -10.85 -22.18
CA GLU A 111 -15.44 -10.55 -22.41
C GLU A 111 -14.58 -11.75 -22.01
N ASN A 112 -14.86 -12.38 -20.87
CA ASN A 112 -14.15 -13.59 -20.46
C ASN A 112 -14.33 -14.73 -21.48
N ALA A 113 -15.51 -14.89 -22.09
CA ALA A 113 -15.72 -15.89 -23.14
C ALA A 113 -14.96 -15.55 -24.43
N VAL A 114 -14.80 -14.26 -24.75
CA VAL A 114 -14.02 -13.78 -25.90
C VAL A 114 -12.54 -14.09 -25.69
N ILE A 115 -11.95 -13.67 -24.57
CA ILE A 115 -10.51 -13.91 -24.30
C ILE A 115 -10.17 -15.39 -24.14
N THR A 116 -11.13 -16.22 -23.73
CA THR A 116 -10.94 -17.68 -23.61
C THR A 116 -11.27 -18.44 -24.90
N GLY A 117 -11.53 -17.74 -26.00
CA GLY A 117 -11.81 -18.37 -27.31
C GLY A 117 -13.09 -19.20 -27.35
N LYS A 118 -14.01 -18.99 -26.39
CA LYS A 118 -15.30 -19.70 -26.32
C LYS A 118 -16.36 -19.10 -27.25
N THR A 119 -16.10 -17.92 -27.79
CA THR A 119 -16.89 -17.30 -28.86
C THR A 119 -16.41 -17.78 -30.22
N GLY A 120 -17.32 -18.02 -31.17
CA GLY A 120 -16.98 -18.28 -32.58
C GLY A 120 -16.92 -19.75 -33.05
N LEU A 121 -16.78 -20.77 -32.18
CA LEU A 121 -16.68 -22.18 -32.61
C LEU A 121 -18.02 -22.96 -32.48
N ALA A 122 -18.31 -23.81 -33.47
CA ALA A 122 -19.50 -24.67 -33.49
C ALA A 122 -19.25 -26.00 -32.75
N CYS A 123 -20.29 -26.54 -32.11
CA CYS A 123 -20.25 -27.76 -31.30
C CYS A 123 -20.13 -29.07 -32.10
N THR A 124 -19.76 -29.03 -33.38
CA THR A 124 -19.69 -30.20 -34.26
C THR A 124 -18.28 -30.69 -34.58
N ASP A 125 -17.22 -29.96 -34.24
CA ASP A 125 -15.83 -30.38 -34.52
C ASP A 125 -14.99 -30.70 -33.27
N THR A 126 -15.62 -30.78 -32.09
CA THR A 126 -14.97 -31.22 -30.84
C THR A 126 -15.91 -32.06 -30.00
N GLN A 127 -15.35 -33.07 -29.33
CA GLN A 127 -16.07 -34.07 -28.53
C GLN A 127 -16.98 -33.42 -27.47
N ARG A 128 -18.25 -33.85 -27.48
CA ARG A 128 -19.40 -33.36 -26.69
C ARG A 128 -19.04 -32.89 -25.27
N CYS A 129 -19.23 -31.59 -25.00
CA CYS A 129 -19.37 -31.06 -23.64
C CYS A 129 -20.73 -30.37 -23.52
N TRP A 130 -21.76 -31.12 -23.11
CA TRP A 130 -23.06 -30.56 -22.73
C TRP A 130 -22.96 -29.95 -21.33
N ASN A 131 -23.34 -28.68 -21.18
CA ASN A 131 -23.57 -28.00 -19.90
C ASN A 131 -22.40 -28.04 -18.87
N GLU A 132 -21.22 -27.51 -19.19
CA GLU A 132 -20.34 -27.01 -18.12
C GLU A 132 -20.96 -25.75 -17.50
N GLY A 133 -21.84 -25.94 -16.53
CA GLY A 133 -22.39 -24.86 -15.72
C GLY A 133 -21.28 -24.14 -14.95
N THR A 134 -21.39 -22.82 -14.82
CA THR A 134 -20.53 -22.01 -13.92
C THR A 134 -20.80 -22.27 -12.43
N VAL A 135 -21.60 -23.27 -12.07
CA VAL A 135 -21.86 -23.62 -10.67
C VAL A 135 -20.79 -24.62 -10.24
N ARG A 136 -19.77 -24.16 -9.54
CA ARG A 136 -18.92 -25.06 -8.76
C ARG A 136 -19.76 -25.58 -7.60
N ASN A 137 -20.00 -26.88 -7.53
CA ASN A 137 -20.34 -27.52 -6.26
C ASN A 137 -19.11 -27.35 -5.36
N LEU A 138 -19.18 -26.37 -4.46
CA LEU A 138 -18.12 -26.14 -3.48
C LEU A 138 -18.28 -27.17 -2.37
N GLU A 139 -17.48 -28.23 -2.46
CA GLU A 139 -17.36 -29.20 -1.36
C GLU A 139 -16.81 -28.49 -0.11
N PRO A 140 -17.39 -28.71 1.08
CA PRO A 140 -16.86 -28.19 2.34
C PRO A 140 -15.40 -28.63 2.52
N LYS A 141 -14.52 -27.68 2.82
CA LYS A 141 -13.10 -27.94 3.11
C LYS A 141 -12.74 -27.48 4.51
N PRO A 142 -11.83 -28.20 5.21
CA PRO A 142 -11.22 -27.70 6.43
C PRO A 142 -10.61 -26.33 6.21
N LEU A 143 -10.70 -25.43 7.20
CA LEU A 143 -10.26 -24.04 7.08
C LEU A 143 -8.80 -23.90 6.61
N ARG A 144 -7.93 -24.81 7.03
CA ARG A 144 -6.51 -24.91 6.62
C ARG A 144 -6.31 -25.11 5.10
N ASP A 145 -7.32 -25.65 4.43
CA ASP A 145 -7.30 -26.02 3.02
C ASP A 145 -8.05 -24.99 2.15
N ILE A 146 -8.57 -23.92 2.76
CA ILE A 146 -9.25 -22.81 2.08
C ILE A 146 -8.23 -21.68 1.85
N ARG A 147 -8.01 -21.33 0.58
CA ARG A 147 -7.17 -20.18 0.19
C ARG A 147 -8.03 -18.93 0.01
N PHE A 148 -7.83 -17.93 0.88
CA PHE A 148 -8.49 -16.63 0.79
C PHE A 148 -7.63 -15.64 0.00
N SER A 149 -7.65 -15.74 -1.34
CA SER A 149 -7.01 -14.74 -2.21
C SER A 149 -8.08 -13.92 -2.93
N HIS A 150 -7.97 -12.59 -2.89
CA HIS A 150 -8.75 -11.72 -3.77
C HIS A 150 -8.28 -11.87 -5.21
N HIS A 151 -9.20 -12.16 -6.12
CA HIS A 151 -8.91 -12.21 -7.56
C HIS A 151 -8.80 -10.79 -8.12
N ARG A 152 -7.75 -10.53 -8.91
CA ARG A 152 -7.57 -9.26 -9.64
C ARG A 152 -8.00 -9.42 -11.09
N ALA A 153 -8.42 -8.35 -11.75
CA ALA A 153 -8.63 -8.35 -13.20
C ALA A 153 -7.32 -8.81 -13.90
N GLY A 154 -7.40 -9.89 -14.69
CA GLY A 154 -6.24 -10.58 -15.29
C GLY A 154 -5.87 -11.93 -14.65
N SER A 155 -6.55 -12.35 -13.58
CA SER A 155 -6.34 -13.69 -12.99
C SER A 155 -6.98 -14.75 -13.89
N ALA A 156 -6.19 -15.62 -14.53
CA ALA A 156 -6.71 -16.70 -15.37
C ALA A 156 -7.70 -17.58 -14.58
N PHE A 157 -8.85 -17.89 -15.20
CA PHE A 157 -9.80 -18.85 -14.66
C PHE A 157 -9.12 -20.22 -14.66
N ASN A 158 -8.85 -20.78 -13.48
CA ASN A 158 -8.16 -22.05 -13.31
C ASN A 158 -8.89 -23.18 -14.08
N ASN A 159 -8.35 -23.55 -15.24
CA ASN A 159 -8.39 -24.91 -15.76
C ASN A 159 -6.93 -25.39 -15.77
N SER A 160 -6.65 -26.43 -14.97
CA SER A 160 -5.45 -27.28 -14.98
C SER A 160 -4.09 -26.58 -15.21
N VAL A 161 -3.26 -26.58 -14.17
CA VAL A 161 -1.81 -26.27 -14.14
C VAL A 161 -1.15 -26.33 -15.52
N LEU A 162 -1.02 -25.18 -16.18
CA LEU A 162 -0.02 -24.99 -17.20
C LEU A 162 1.31 -24.83 -16.47
N GLN A 163 2.31 -25.62 -16.86
CA GLN A 163 3.68 -25.43 -16.39
C GLN A 163 4.08 -23.98 -16.66
N ALA A 164 4.45 -23.26 -15.61
CA ALA A 164 4.99 -21.92 -15.74
C ALA A 164 6.32 -22.03 -16.48
N HIS A 165 6.34 -21.65 -17.75
CA HIS A 165 7.59 -21.27 -18.39
C HIS A 165 8.10 -20.01 -17.68
N PRO A 166 9.37 -19.97 -17.24
CA PRO A 166 9.95 -18.76 -16.70
C PRO A 166 9.75 -17.65 -17.74
N LEU A 167 9.20 -16.52 -17.31
CA LEU A 167 9.23 -15.33 -18.15
C LEU A 167 10.71 -15.04 -18.46
N PRO A 168 11.06 -14.71 -19.71
CA PRO A 168 12.41 -14.25 -20.01
C PRO A 168 12.74 -13.07 -19.09
N PRO A 169 13.99 -12.95 -18.62
CA PRO A 169 14.39 -11.87 -17.73
C PRO A 169 14.00 -10.54 -18.36
N THR A 170 13.21 -9.74 -17.64
CA THR A 170 12.79 -8.42 -18.11
C THR A 170 14.05 -7.57 -18.33
N PRO A 171 14.26 -7.02 -19.54
CA PRO A 171 15.42 -6.18 -19.81
C PRO A 171 15.46 -4.98 -18.85
N ARG A 172 16.62 -4.70 -18.27
CA ARG A 172 16.86 -3.55 -17.40
C ARG A 172 17.81 -2.60 -18.10
N TYR A 173 17.44 -1.33 -18.19
CA TYR A 173 18.26 -0.27 -18.80
C TYR A 173 18.78 0.67 -17.72
N LEU A 174 20.04 1.07 -17.81
CA LEU A 174 20.68 1.99 -16.87
C LEU A 174 20.39 3.46 -17.21
N SER A 175 19.95 3.75 -18.43
CA SER A 175 19.61 5.10 -18.88
C SER A 175 18.40 5.12 -19.81
N HIS A 176 17.73 6.27 -19.89
CA HIS A 176 16.63 6.46 -20.83
C HIS A 176 17.11 6.37 -22.29
N SER A 177 18.36 6.74 -22.58
CA SER A 177 18.99 6.57 -23.90
C SER A 177 19.19 5.10 -24.30
N GLU A 178 19.58 4.26 -23.34
CA GLU A 178 19.75 2.82 -23.57
C GLU A 178 18.40 2.14 -23.80
N PHE A 179 17.38 2.52 -23.01
CA PHE A 179 15.99 2.12 -23.22
C PHE A 179 15.50 2.49 -24.62
N LYS A 180 15.71 3.75 -25.06
CA LYS A 180 15.31 4.20 -26.40
C LYS A 180 15.98 3.39 -27.50
N LYS A 181 17.31 3.22 -27.45
CA LYS A 181 18.05 2.42 -28.44
C LYS A 181 17.52 0.99 -28.55
N HIS A 182 17.18 0.37 -27.42
CA HIS A 182 16.60 -0.96 -27.42
C HIS A 182 15.22 -0.97 -28.08
N VAL A 183 14.32 -0.08 -27.64
CA VAL A 183 12.97 0.06 -28.21
C VAL A 183 13.00 0.37 -29.71
N ASP A 184 13.97 1.19 -30.16
CA ASP A 184 14.13 1.57 -31.57
C ASP A 184 14.55 0.39 -32.45
N SER A 185 15.18 -0.61 -31.86
CA SER A 185 15.55 -1.87 -32.53
C SER A 185 14.54 -3.00 -32.32
N ASP A 186 13.51 -2.79 -31.51
CA ASP A 186 12.56 -3.82 -31.10
C ASP A 186 11.36 -3.90 -32.08
N PRO A 187 10.89 -5.09 -32.48
CA PRO A 187 9.69 -5.26 -33.31
C PRO A 187 8.43 -4.59 -32.74
N ALA A 188 8.38 -4.37 -31.43
CA ALA A 188 7.29 -3.71 -30.72
C ALA A 188 7.39 -2.18 -30.69
N GLN A 189 8.39 -1.56 -31.33
CA GLN A 189 8.58 -0.10 -31.43
C GLN A 189 7.27 0.67 -31.69
N PRO A 190 6.36 0.25 -32.59
CA PRO A 190 5.12 0.98 -32.86
C PRO A 190 4.24 1.20 -31.61
N LEU A 191 4.28 0.30 -30.63
CA LEU A 191 3.52 0.42 -29.38
C LEU A 191 4.03 1.56 -28.48
N PHE A 192 5.31 1.91 -28.61
CA PHE A 192 5.97 2.99 -27.88
C PHE A 192 5.85 4.34 -28.58
N LEU A 193 5.33 4.40 -29.81
CA LEU A 193 5.07 5.66 -30.52
C LEU A 193 3.65 6.22 -30.25
N LEU A 194 2.82 5.46 -29.52
CA LEU A 194 1.47 5.87 -29.12
C LEU A 194 1.53 6.93 -28.01
N LYS A 195 1.57 8.22 -28.40
CA LYS A 195 1.76 9.38 -27.49
C LYS A 195 0.88 9.39 -26.24
N ASN A 196 -0.32 8.80 -26.28
CA ASN A 196 -1.29 8.82 -25.19
C ASN A 196 -1.27 7.58 -24.28
N CYS A 197 -0.48 6.55 -24.60
CA CYS A 197 -0.35 5.37 -23.73
C CYS A 197 0.81 5.54 -22.75
N LEU A 198 0.83 4.74 -21.68
CA LEU A 198 1.89 4.80 -20.68
C LEU A 198 3.27 4.52 -21.30
N LEU A 199 3.34 3.57 -22.25
CA LEU A 199 4.57 3.23 -22.98
C LEU A 199 5.07 4.39 -23.83
N GLY A 200 4.16 5.06 -24.56
CA GLY A 200 4.53 6.18 -25.41
C GLY A 200 4.83 7.45 -24.64
N LYS A 201 4.21 7.66 -23.47
CA LYS A 201 4.63 8.67 -22.51
C LYS A 201 6.05 8.37 -22.02
N CYS A 202 6.33 7.14 -21.57
CA CYS A 202 7.66 6.72 -21.13
C CYS A 202 8.73 6.90 -22.22
N TYR A 203 8.43 6.54 -23.47
CA TYR A 203 9.33 6.68 -24.62
C TYR A 203 9.51 8.13 -25.06
N SER A 204 8.44 8.94 -25.04
CA SER A 204 8.47 10.34 -25.48
C SER A 204 8.87 11.33 -24.39
N VAL A 205 9.20 10.85 -23.18
CA VAL A 205 9.79 11.71 -22.15
C VAL A 205 11.07 12.30 -22.73
N ASN A 206 11.04 13.60 -23.03
CA ASN A 206 12.27 14.37 -23.07
C ASN A 206 12.87 14.19 -21.69
N PRO A 207 14.12 13.73 -21.55
CA PRO A 207 14.76 13.74 -20.26
C PRO A 207 14.59 15.16 -19.74
N VAL A 208 13.71 15.34 -18.76
CA VAL A 208 13.74 16.52 -17.90
C VAL A 208 15.21 16.59 -17.57
N ALA A 209 15.85 17.72 -17.88
CA ALA A 209 17.19 17.97 -17.38
C ALA A 209 17.10 17.58 -15.92
N GLN A 210 17.66 16.41 -15.57
CA GLN A 210 17.85 16.10 -14.17
C GLN A 210 18.48 17.38 -13.65
N PRO A 211 17.97 17.99 -12.56
CA PRO A 211 18.70 19.10 -11.97
C PRO A 211 20.15 18.65 -11.93
N ASN A 212 21.03 19.37 -12.64
CA ASN A 212 22.35 18.90 -13.05
C ASN A 212 23.08 18.40 -11.79
N LEU A 213 22.90 17.12 -11.47
CA LEU A 213 23.61 16.37 -10.44
C LEU A 213 24.75 15.59 -11.11
N ALA A 214 25.01 15.91 -12.39
CA ALA A 214 26.23 15.57 -13.11
C ALA A 214 27.51 16.13 -12.44
N ASN A 215 27.40 16.92 -11.37
CA ASN A 215 28.53 17.36 -10.53
C ASN A 215 28.38 17.00 -9.04
N THR A 216 27.60 15.98 -8.67
CA THR A 216 27.95 15.23 -7.45
C THR A 216 28.79 14.07 -7.95
N THR A 217 30.11 14.28 -7.99
CA THR A 217 31.05 13.16 -7.88
C THR A 217 30.57 12.34 -6.69
N VAL A 218 29.92 11.21 -6.94
CA VAL A 218 29.57 10.25 -5.88
C VAL A 218 30.90 9.99 -5.19
N ASP A 219 30.98 10.33 -3.90
CA ASP A 219 32.22 10.22 -3.13
C ASP A 219 32.83 8.86 -3.42
N ALA A 220 34.05 8.83 -3.96
CA ALA A 220 34.67 7.61 -4.46
C ALA A 220 34.73 6.51 -3.39
N ARG A 221 34.70 6.88 -2.11
CA ARG A 221 34.64 5.97 -0.96
C ARG A 221 33.35 5.15 -0.93
N LEU A 222 32.26 5.62 -1.53
CA LEU A 222 30.98 4.92 -1.63
C LEU A 222 30.97 3.83 -2.70
N VAL A 223 31.89 3.91 -3.68
CA VAL A 223 31.93 3.02 -4.86
C VAL A 223 33.00 1.96 -4.64
N GLY A 224 32.75 1.05 -3.71
CA GLY A 224 33.64 -0.08 -3.41
C GLY A 224 32.86 -1.32 -2.98
N PRO A 225 33.45 -2.52 -3.05
CA PRO A 225 32.80 -3.72 -2.59
C PRO A 225 32.54 -3.64 -1.08
N HIS A 226 31.38 -4.11 -0.64
CA HIS A 226 31.10 -4.22 0.78
C HIS A 226 32.04 -5.22 1.46
N GLN A 227 32.45 -4.89 2.68
CA GLN A 227 33.28 -5.71 3.54
C GLN A 227 32.43 -6.30 4.68
N THR A 228 33.08 -6.86 5.71
CA THR A 228 32.38 -7.41 6.88
C THR A 228 31.58 -6.32 7.61
N HIS A 229 30.31 -6.62 7.87
CA HIS A 229 29.42 -5.76 8.65
C HIS A 229 29.28 -6.33 10.07
N ASN A 230 29.72 -5.58 11.07
CA ASN A 230 29.54 -5.92 12.49
C ASN A 230 28.64 -4.88 13.17
N CYS A 231 28.17 -5.20 14.38
CA CYS A 231 27.17 -4.40 15.10
C CYS A 231 27.72 -3.16 15.84
N SER A 232 29.03 -2.98 15.91
CA SER A 232 29.65 -2.03 16.86
C SER A 232 30.56 -1.01 16.19
N ASN A 233 31.30 -1.43 15.16
CA ASN A 233 32.24 -0.60 14.41
C ASN A 233 31.96 -0.73 12.92
N ILE A 234 31.69 0.39 12.24
CA ILE A 234 31.50 0.40 10.79
C ILE A 234 32.86 0.19 10.12
N LEU A 235 33.22 -1.08 9.88
CA LEU A 235 34.48 -1.44 9.23
C LEU A 235 34.42 -1.28 7.71
N CYS A 236 33.25 -1.49 7.13
CA CYS A 236 33.03 -1.36 5.70
C CYS A 236 33.13 0.11 5.27
N GLU A 237 34.18 0.45 4.53
CA GLU A 237 34.48 1.84 4.13
C GLU A 237 33.32 2.53 3.37
N PRO A 238 32.64 1.90 2.39
CA PRO A 238 31.44 2.50 1.78
C PRO A 238 30.32 2.83 2.77
N CYS A 239 30.06 1.94 3.73
CA CYS A 239 29.06 2.17 4.77
C CYS A 239 29.49 3.27 5.74
N LYS A 240 30.79 3.32 6.07
CA LYS A 240 31.36 4.34 6.96
C LYS A 240 31.25 5.72 6.33
N ALA A 241 31.68 5.87 5.07
CA ALA A 241 31.55 7.11 4.32
C ALA A 241 30.08 7.54 4.19
N PHE A 242 29.17 6.62 3.86
CA PHE A 242 27.74 6.94 3.78
C PHE A 242 27.17 7.38 5.13
N TYR A 243 27.52 6.68 6.20
CA TYR A 243 27.08 7.01 7.55
C TYR A 243 27.58 8.40 7.96
N GLU A 244 28.86 8.67 7.78
CA GLU A 244 29.48 9.96 8.07
C GLU A 244 28.87 11.08 7.24
N LEU A 245 28.52 10.84 5.97
CA LEU A 245 27.97 11.83 5.04
C LEU A 245 26.48 12.11 5.24
N PHE A 246 25.69 11.11 5.61
CA PHE A 246 24.23 11.21 5.57
C PHE A 246 23.52 10.85 6.88
N VAL A 247 24.08 10.02 7.75
CA VAL A 247 23.38 9.50 8.93
C VAL A 247 23.81 10.22 10.19
N GLN A 248 25.11 10.32 10.41
CA GLN A 248 25.70 11.03 11.54
C GLN A 248 25.30 12.51 11.47
N VAL A 249 24.90 13.08 12.61
CA VAL A 249 24.57 14.51 12.74
C VAL A 249 25.07 14.97 14.09
N ASN A 250 25.57 16.20 14.17
CA ASN A 250 25.86 16.84 15.46
C ASN A 250 24.58 17.46 16.05
N ASN A 251 24.66 17.99 17.28
CA ASN A 251 23.51 18.55 17.98
C ASN A 251 22.86 19.73 17.26
N THR A 252 23.66 20.61 16.62
CA THR A 252 23.15 21.73 15.82
C THR A 252 22.38 21.24 14.60
N GLN A 253 22.93 20.26 13.89
CA GLN A 253 22.31 19.66 12.71
C GLN A 253 21.03 18.89 13.06
N ALA A 254 21.05 18.14 14.18
CA ALA A 254 19.86 17.44 14.68
C ALA A 254 18.75 18.40 15.10
N ALA A 255 19.09 19.51 15.79
CA ALA A 255 18.13 20.54 16.17
C ALA A 255 17.54 21.25 14.96
N ARG A 256 18.36 21.56 13.95
CA ARG A 256 17.90 22.14 12.69
C ARG A 256 16.98 21.18 11.92
N LEU A 257 17.36 19.90 11.85
CA LEU A 257 16.54 18.87 11.23
C LEU A 257 15.19 18.72 11.93
N GLU A 258 15.15 18.76 13.26
CA GLU A 258 13.90 18.78 14.02
C GLU A 258 13.03 19.98 13.62
N LEU A 259 13.61 21.19 13.62
CA LEU A 259 12.90 22.42 13.32
C LEU A 259 12.29 22.42 11.91
N GLU A 260 13.08 22.07 10.89
CA GLU A 260 12.64 22.05 9.48
C GLU A 260 11.67 20.90 9.16
N THR A 261 11.54 19.91 10.05
CA THR A 261 10.64 18.77 9.89
C THR A 261 9.43 18.80 10.82
N ARG A 262 9.13 19.93 11.46
CA ARG A 262 7.94 20.10 12.30
C ARG A 262 6.61 19.97 11.57
N GLN A 263 6.59 19.90 10.24
CA GLN A 263 5.36 19.56 9.50
C GLN A 263 5.20 18.05 9.29
N GLN A 264 6.13 17.24 9.83
CA GLN A 264 6.16 15.78 9.79
C GLN A 264 5.75 15.20 8.44
N SER A 265 4.58 14.54 8.37
CA SER A 265 4.13 13.84 7.16
C SER A 265 3.93 14.72 5.93
N ALA A 266 3.81 16.05 6.11
CA ALA A 266 3.76 17.03 5.03
C ALA A 266 5.15 17.53 4.59
N SER A 267 6.24 17.05 5.20
CA SER A 267 7.63 17.43 4.89
C SER A 267 8.37 16.32 4.15
N GLU A 268 8.80 16.59 2.90
CA GLU A 268 9.66 15.66 2.14
C GLU A 268 11.02 15.44 2.79
N LEU A 269 11.51 16.45 3.52
CA LEU A 269 12.73 16.35 4.34
C LEU A 269 12.52 15.35 5.48
N TRP A 270 11.36 15.35 6.13
CA TRP A 270 11.01 14.39 7.17
C TRP A 270 10.98 12.96 6.63
N HIS A 271 10.37 12.75 5.45
CA HIS A 271 10.38 11.45 4.78
C HIS A 271 11.81 10.99 4.44
N SER A 272 12.64 11.89 3.91
CA SER A 272 14.05 11.58 3.58
C SER A 272 14.86 11.19 4.82
N ALA A 273 14.72 11.96 5.91
CA ALA A 273 15.42 11.69 7.17
C ALA A 273 15.04 10.33 7.78
N ARG A 274 13.77 9.92 7.64
CA ARG A 274 13.25 8.63 8.12
C ARG A 274 13.71 7.45 7.28
N LYS A 275 13.94 7.60 5.98
CA LYS A 275 14.49 6.51 5.15
C LYS A 275 15.88 6.09 5.63
N LEU A 276 16.68 7.05 6.10
CA LEU A 276 18.07 6.85 6.54
C LEU A 276 18.19 6.22 7.93
N ARG A 277 17.12 6.23 8.73
CA ARG A 277 17.14 5.90 10.16
C ARG A 277 16.06 4.88 10.50
N LEU A 278 16.33 4.01 11.47
CA LEU A 278 15.24 3.31 12.13
C LEU A 278 14.38 4.33 12.88
N THR A 279 13.07 4.09 12.90
CA THR A 279 12.12 4.98 13.60
C THR A 279 11.50 4.23 14.76
N ALA A 280 11.24 4.92 15.87
CA ALA A 280 10.54 4.35 17.02
C ALA A 280 9.24 3.61 16.60
N SER A 281 8.50 4.16 15.64
CA SER A 281 7.26 3.60 15.09
C SER A 281 7.45 2.33 14.23
N SER A 282 8.63 2.12 13.63
CA SER A 282 8.91 0.95 12.79
C SER A 282 9.75 -0.11 13.49
N ALA A 283 10.37 0.21 14.63
CA ALA A 283 11.28 -0.67 15.36
C ALA A 283 10.66 -2.05 15.71
N LYS A 284 9.37 -2.11 16.08
CA LYS A 284 8.69 -3.38 16.39
C LYS A 284 8.59 -4.32 15.18
N LYS A 285 8.63 -3.78 13.97
CA LYS A 285 8.56 -4.55 12.70
C LYS A 285 9.93 -5.08 12.26
N VAL A 286 11.01 -4.63 12.89
CA VAL A 286 12.35 -5.16 12.61
C VAL A 286 12.36 -6.67 12.90
N PRO A 287 12.78 -7.50 11.93
CA PRO A 287 12.83 -8.96 12.11
C PRO A 287 13.59 -9.36 13.37
N SER A 288 12.95 -10.09 14.28
CA SER A 288 13.57 -10.54 15.54
C SER A 288 14.32 -11.87 15.40
N LYS A 289 14.04 -12.63 14.34
CA LYS A 289 14.69 -13.92 14.05
C LYS A 289 15.63 -13.73 12.87
N ALA A 290 16.86 -14.23 13.00
CA ALA A 290 17.86 -14.16 11.93
C ALA A 290 17.42 -14.84 10.62
N SER A 291 16.52 -15.82 10.68
CA SER A 291 15.98 -16.52 9.52
C SER A 291 14.87 -15.76 8.78
N THR A 292 14.35 -14.66 9.34
CA THR A 292 13.28 -13.88 8.70
C THR A 292 13.90 -12.96 7.66
N ASN A 293 13.40 -13.05 6.41
CA ASN A 293 13.90 -12.20 5.33
C ASN A 293 13.66 -10.70 5.65
N PRO A 294 14.72 -9.85 5.65
CA PRO A 294 14.62 -8.43 5.94
C PRO A 294 14.01 -7.59 4.80
N ASP A 295 13.97 -8.09 3.57
CA ASP A 295 13.58 -7.34 2.36
C ASP A 295 12.22 -6.69 2.49
N LYS A 296 11.26 -7.39 3.11
CA LYS A 296 9.91 -6.84 3.34
C LYS A 296 9.96 -5.59 4.21
N PHE A 297 10.70 -5.65 5.32
CA PHE A 297 10.85 -4.49 6.20
C PHE A 297 11.57 -3.35 5.48
N LEU A 298 12.67 -3.65 4.79
CA LEU A 298 13.47 -2.65 4.07
C LEU A 298 12.64 -1.94 2.99
N ALA A 299 11.88 -2.70 2.19
CA ALA A 299 10.99 -2.15 1.17
C ALA A 299 9.89 -1.26 1.77
N GLU A 300 9.21 -1.74 2.82
CA GLU A 300 8.15 -0.97 3.50
C GLU A 300 8.69 0.30 4.20
N HIS A 301 9.91 0.25 4.74
CA HIS A 301 10.52 1.36 5.46
C HIS A 301 11.13 2.41 4.53
N MET A 302 11.85 2.00 3.49
CA MET A 302 12.53 2.91 2.56
C MET A 302 11.61 3.44 1.46
N TYR A 303 10.67 2.61 1.01
CA TYR A 303 9.77 2.91 -0.11
C TYR A 303 8.30 2.62 0.24
N PRO A 304 7.73 3.31 1.24
CA PRO A 304 6.36 3.08 1.65
C PRO A 304 5.39 3.34 0.48
N SER A 305 4.75 2.27 0.00
CA SER A 305 3.77 2.30 -1.10
C SER A 305 2.33 2.46 -0.61
N PHE A 306 2.13 2.38 0.71
CA PHE A 306 0.83 2.49 1.35
C PHE A 306 0.27 3.91 1.22
N ARG A 307 -0.86 4.06 0.53
CA ARG A 307 -1.54 5.34 0.29
C ARG A 307 -2.55 5.75 1.37
N GLY A 308 -2.63 4.98 2.46
CA GLY A 308 -3.66 5.15 3.49
C GLY A 308 -4.77 4.10 3.38
N ASN A 309 -5.41 3.83 4.50
CA ASN A 309 -6.69 3.13 4.62
C ASN A 309 -7.59 3.93 5.57
N TYR A 310 -8.84 3.49 5.71
CA TYR A 310 -9.79 4.14 6.60
C TYR A 310 -9.23 4.36 8.02
N ALA A 311 -8.58 3.34 8.61
CA ALA A 311 -8.05 3.44 9.96
C ALA A 311 -6.87 4.43 10.09
N THR A 312 -5.99 4.52 9.09
CA THR A 312 -4.88 5.48 9.14
C THR A 312 -5.33 6.90 8.83
N ASN A 313 -6.33 7.09 7.97
CA ASN A 313 -6.89 8.41 7.69
C ASN A 313 -7.68 8.91 8.92
N TYR A 314 -8.50 8.04 9.50
CA TYR A 314 -9.17 8.28 10.77
C TYR A 314 -8.18 8.67 11.86
N GLY A 315 -7.06 7.96 11.98
CA GLY A 315 -6.00 8.29 12.93
C GLY A 315 -5.47 9.72 12.75
N LYS A 316 -5.06 10.05 11.51
CA LYS A 316 -4.51 11.38 11.17
C LYS A 316 -5.50 12.52 11.41
N GLU A 317 -6.76 12.34 11.02
CA GLU A 317 -7.80 13.37 11.18
C GLU A 317 -8.11 13.63 12.66
N ASN A 318 -8.14 12.58 13.48
CA ASN A 318 -8.51 12.68 14.88
C ASN A 318 -7.33 12.98 15.83
N GLU A 319 -6.08 12.85 15.37
CA GLU A 319 -4.90 13.21 16.16
C GLU A 319 -4.92 14.69 16.56
N VAL A 320 -5.36 15.56 15.64
CA VAL A 320 -5.53 17.00 15.90
C VAL A 320 -6.59 17.24 16.97
N VAL A 321 -7.72 16.52 16.90
CA VAL A 321 -8.80 16.61 17.89
C VAL A 321 -8.34 16.12 19.26
N ALA A 322 -7.62 15.00 19.31
CA ALA A 322 -7.05 14.45 20.53
C ALA A 322 -6.03 15.39 21.17
N CYS A 323 -5.18 16.03 20.37
CA CYS A 323 -4.22 17.03 20.85
C CYS A 323 -4.93 18.28 21.42
N ASN A 324 -5.98 18.77 20.74
CA ASN A 324 -6.77 19.89 21.23
C ASN A 324 -7.51 19.54 22.54
N THR A 325 -8.05 18.33 22.66
CA THR A 325 -8.66 17.83 23.91
C THR A 325 -7.68 17.93 25.09
N LEU A 326 -6.41 17.56 24.90
CA LEU A 326 -5.40 17.68 25.95
C LEU A 326 -5.05 19.14 26.26
N LYS A 327 -5.02 20.04 25.26
CA LYS A 327 -4.78 21.47 25.48
C LYS A 327 -5.91 22.13 26.27
N GLU A 328 -7.16 21.76 25.99
CA GLU A 328 -8.34 22.21 26.73
C GLU A 328 -8.32 21.72 28.19
N GLN A 329 -7.72 20.55 28.45
CA GLN A 329 -7.42 20.06 29.80
C GLN A 329 -6.25 20.80 30.49
N GLY A 330 -5.73 21.87 29.90
CA GLY A 330 -4.66 22.69 30.47
C GLY A 330 -3.24 22.18 30.20
N MET A 331 -3.05 21.20 29.31
CA MET A 331 -1.71 20.70 28.97
C MET A 331 -1.02 21.64 27.98
N ASN A 332 0.17 22.13 28.33
CA ASN A 332 1.00 22.88 27.39
C ASN A 332 1.76 21.92 26.46
N ILE A 333 1.28 21.79 25.22
CA ILE A 333 1.83 20.85 24.22
C ILE A 333 2.57 21.62 23.13
N THR A 334 3.87 21.33 22.99
CA THR A 334 4.70 21.82 21.89
C THR A 334 4.91 20.73 20.84
N HIS A 335 4.68 21.08 19.58
CA HIS A 335 4.88 20.16 18.45
C HIS A 335 6.37 19.96 18.14
N ARG A 336 6.77 18.76 17.68
CA ARG A 336 8.14 18.43 17.31
C ARG A 336 8.22 17.79 15.92
N GLY A 337 9.34 18.02 15.23
CA GLY A 337 9.69 17.30 14.01
C GLY A 337 10.32 15.93 14.31
N ILE A 338 11.21 15.49 13.43
CA ILE A 338 12.02 14.31 13.70
C ILE A 338 13.07 14.63 14.78
N VAL A 339 13.13 13.79 15.80
CA VAL A 339 14.16 13.85 16.84
C VAL A 339 15.12 12.70 16.63
N VAL A 340 16.38 13.01 16.33
CA VAL A 340 17.47 12.04 16.16
C VAL A 340 18.14 11.83 17.50
N ASN A 341 18.43 10.58 17.87
CA ASN A 341 19.17 10.31 19.10
C ASN A 341 20.62 10.81 18.97
N GLU A 342 21.11 11.51 19.99
CA GLU A 342 22.44 12.12 20.00
C GLU A 342 23.58 11.10 19.94
N GLN A 343 23.46 10.00 20.67
CA GLN A 343 24.51 8.97 20.77
C GLN A 343 24.37 7.89 19.68
N GLU A 344 23.16 7.69 19.17
CA GLU A 344 22.81 6.69 18.18
C GLU A 344 22.06 7.34 16.99
N PRO A 345 22.72 8.18 16.15
CA PRO A 345 22.08 8.94 15.07
C PRO A 345 21.35 8.13 13.99
N TRP A 346 21.54 6.82 13.94
CA TRP A 346 20.80 5.88 13.10
C TRP A 346 19.36 5.63 13.60
N LEU A 347 19.01 6.10 14.80
CA LEU A 347 17.69 5.97 15.39
C LEU A 347 17.03 7.34 15.53
N SER A 348 15.72 7.38 15.29
CA SER A 348 14.92 8.59 15.41
C SER A 348 13.50 8.32 15.90
N ALA A 349 12.84 9.37 16.39
CA ALA A 349 11.43 9.39 16.71
C ALA A 349 10.76 10.62 16.10
N SER A 350 9.44 10.60 15.99
CA SER A 350 8.63 11.76 15.64
C SER A 350 7.49 11.82 16.64
N PRO A 351 7.70 12.47 17.80
CA PRO A 351 6.68 12.56 18.83
C PRO A 351 5.47 13.35 18.34
N ASP A 352 4.27 12.98 18.81
CA ASP A 352 3.05 13.74 18.51
C ASP A 352 3.02 15.07 19.30
N GLY A 353 3.83 15.15 20.36
CA GLY A 353 4.16 16.41 21.03
C GLY A 353 5.06 16.23 22.24
N VAL A 354 5.30 17.34 22.94
CA VAL A 354 5.97 17.36 24.24
C VAL A 354 5.12 18.19 25.19
N ILE A 355 4.73 17.58 26.30
CA ILE A 355 3.98 18.23 27.37
C ILE A 355 4.98 18.89 28.34
N ASN A 356 4.76 20.17 28.66
CA ASN A 356 5.54 20.93 29.63
C ASN A 356 7.06 20.84 29.41
N SER A 357 7.48 20.72 28.15
CA SER A 357 8.89 20.60 27.71
C SER A 357 9.67 19.38 28.20
N SER A 358 9.07 18.45 28.96
CA SER A 358 9.80 17.34 29.61
C SER A 358 9.12 15.98 29.53
N VAL A 359 7.87 15.91 29.06
CA VAL A 359 7.10 14.67 28.95
C VAL A 359 6.78 14.40 27.49
N LEU A 360 7.19 13.23 26.98
CA LEU A 360 6.86 12.79 25.62
C LEU A 360 5.33 12.59 25.50
N LEU A 361 4.70 13.10 24.44
CA LEU A 361 3.32 12.77 24.11
C LEU A 361 3.28 11.85 22.90
N GLU A 362 2.55 10.74 23.04
CA GLU A 362 2.19 9.83 21.97
C GLU A 362 0.66 9.71 21.96
N ILE A 363 0.03 9.94 20.81
CA ILE A 363 -1.42 9.93 20.60
C ILE A 363 -1.76 8.72 19.71
N LYS A 364 -2.81 7.99 20.08
CA LYS A 364 -3.38 6.93 19.23
C LYS A 364 -4.88 7.13 19.09
N CYS A 365 -5.37 7.16 17.86
CA CYS A 365 -6.80 7.27 17.57
C CYS A 365 -7.29 6.00 16.84
N PRO A 366 -7.53 4.90 17.57
CA PRO A 366 -8.05 3.67 16.95
C PRO A 366 -9.49 3.91 16.46
N VAL A 367 -9.83 3.27 15.34
CA VAL A 367 -11.22 3.25 14.87
C VAL A 367 -12.10 2.57 15.93
N PRO A 368 -13.18 3.21 16.40
CA PRO A 368 -14.12 2.61 17.33
C PRO A 368 -14.74 1.35 16.72
N ASN A 369 -14.68 0.25 17.45
CA ASN A 369 -15.31 -1.00 17.05
C ASN A 369 -16.61 -1.18 17.82
N LYS A 370 -17.74 -1.13 17.10
CA LYS A 370 -19.11 -1.22 17.65
C LYS A 370 -19.40 -2.53 18.40
N LEU A 371 -18.55 -3.55 18.27
CA LEU A 371 -18.66 -4.79 19.05
C LEU A 371 -18.26 -4.59 20.52
N TYR A 372 -17.54 -3.52 20.85
CA TYR A 372 -17.09 -3.22 22.20
C TYR A 372 -17.78 -1.95 22.72
N PRO A 373 -18.34 -1.97 23.95
CA PRO A 373 -19.07 -0.82 24.47
C PRO A 373 -18.14 0.32 24.90
N THR A 374 -16.90 0.01 25.30
CA THR A 374 -15.90 1.01 25.71
C THR A 374 -14.60 0.87 24.91
N LEU A 375 -13.79 1.93 24.89
CA LEU A 375 -12.45 1.89 24.30
C LEU A 375 -11.56 0.90 25.07
N LEU A 376 -11.75 0.79 26.38
CA LEU A 376 -10.97 -0.11 27.23
C LEU A 376 -11.25 -1.59 26.88
N ASP A 377 -12.50 -1.93 26.63
CA ASP A 377 -12.87 -3.28 26.18
C ASP A 377 -12.24 -3.61 24.84
N GLN A 378 -12.27 -2.66 23.89
CA GLN A 378 -11.61 -2.83 22.59
C GLN A 378 -10.09 -3.02 22.74
N LEU A 379 -9.46 -2.33 23.69
CA LEU A 379 -8.03 -2.35 23.90
C LEU A 379 -7.54 -3.46 24.84
N THR A 380 -8.41 -4.23 25.47
CA THR A 380 -8.00 -5.32 26.37
C THR A 380 -8.20 -6.71 25.76
N GLN A 381 -8.60 -6.78 24.50
CA GLN A 381 -8.76 -8.03 23.76
C GLN A 381 -7.44 -8.80 23.61
N ASN A 382 -7.53 -10.12 23.42
CA ASN A 382 -6.38 -10.99 23.23
C ASN A 382 -5.46 -10.48 22.10
N GLY A 383 -4.18 -10.29 22.40
CA GLY A 383 -3.19 -9.74 21.47
C GLY A 383 -3.18 -8.21 21.38
N SER A 384 -3.82 -7.50 22.29
CA SER A 384 -3.74 -6.04 22.37
C SER A 384 -2.48 -5.53 23.09
N ASP A 385 -2.25 -4.22 22.99
CA ASP A 385 -1.18 -3.50 23.66
C ASP A 385 -1.53 -3.09 25.10
N VAL A 386 -2.79 -3.24 25.53
CA VAL A 386 -3.23 -2.94 26.91
C VAL A 386 -3.75 -4.21 27.57
N LYS A 387 -3.50 -4.39 28.88
CA LYS A 387 -4.11 -5.43 29.73
C LYS A 387 -4.63 -4.84 31.02
N LEU A 388 -5.64 -5.48 31.60
CA LEU A 388 -6.05 -5.19 32.97
C LEU A 388 -5.20 -6.05 33.92
N ILE A 389 -4.52 -5.41 34.87
CA ILE A 389 -3.89 -6.06 36.03
C ILE A 389 -4.58 -5.50 37.26
N ASP A 390 -5.21 -6.36 38.05
CA ASP A 390 -5.97 -5.98 39.24
C ASP A 390 -7.02 -4.88 38.97
N GLY A 391 -7.66 -4.96 37.81
CA GLY A 391 -8.65 -3.97 37.34
C GLY A 391 -8.06 -2.67 36.79
N VAL A 392 -6.74 -2.49 36.83
CA VAL A 392 -6.07 -1.28 36.33
C VAL A 392 -5.48 -1.54 34.93
N PRO A 393 -5.77 -0.68 33.93
CA PRO A 393 -5.21 -0.84 32.60
C PRO A 393 -3.71 -0.51 32.60
N GLN A 394 -2.92 -1.39 32.00
CA GLN A 394 -1.48 -1.27 31.88
C GLN A 394 -1.01 -1.57 30.45
N LEU A 395 -0.03 -0.80 29.99
CA LEU A 395 0.58 -0.98 28.67
C LEU A 395 1.51 -2.20 28.67
N GLN A 396 1.36 -3.07 27.68
CA GLN A 396 2.09 -4.32 27.55
C GLN A 396 3.40 -4.16 26.79
N LYS A 397 4.52 -4.61 27.36
CA LYS A 397 5.83 -4.67 26.68
C LYS A 397 5.82 -5.57 25.44
N THR A 398 4.94 -6.57 25.43
CA THR A 398 4.76 -7.58 24.38
C THR A 398 3.59 -7.28 23.44
N GLY A 399 3.00 -6.08 23.54
CA GLY A 399 1.88 -5.65 22.69
C GLY A 399 2.16 -5.83 21.20
N VAL A 400 1.14 -6.25 20.45
CA VAL A 400 1.28 -6.60 19.03
C VAL A 400 1.51 -5.36 18.17
N ARG A 401 0.91 -4.22 18.50
CA ARG A 401 1.14 -2.95 17.77
C ARG A 401 2.44 -2.28 18.19
N GLY A 402 3.01 -2.68 19.32
CA GLY A 402 4.32 -2.22 19.79
C GLY A 402 4.28 -0.84 20.43
N TYR A 403 3.16 -0.42 21.00
CA TYR A 403 3.02 0.92 21.61
C TYR A 403 4.06 1.15 22.70
N TYR A 404 4.30 0.16 23.55
CA TYR A 404 5.32 0.26 24.59
C TYR A 404 6.71 0.50 23.99
N MET A 405 7.10 -0.27 22.96
CA MET A 405 8.40 -0.09 22.29
C MET A 405 8.51 1.29 21.64
N GLN A 406 7.47 1.74 20.96
CA GLN A 406 7.45 3.05 20.30
C GLN A 406 7.66 4.18 21.33
N VAL A 407 6.92 4.16 22.44
CA VAL A 407 7.01 5.16 23.50
C VAL A 407 8.39 5.15 24.17
N GLN A 408 8.93 3.96 24.49
CA GLN A 408 10.25 3.81 25.10
C GLN A 408 11.38 4.32 24.19
N LEU A 409 11.34 4.00 22.88
CA LEU A 409 12.32 4.50 21.92
C LEU A 409 12.14 5.99 21.63
N GLY A 410 10.91 6.52 21.71
CA GLY A 410 10.64 7.95 21.66
C GLY A 410 11.30 8.71 22.82
N MET A 411 11.16 8.20 24.05
CA MET A 411 11.86 8.72 25.23
C MET A 411 13.38 8.59 25.10
N PHE A 412 13.88 7.47 24.57
CA PHE A 412 15.32 7.30 24.31
C PHE A 412 15.86 8.34 23.32
N CYS A 413 15.16 8.63 22.22
CA CYS A 413 15.58 9.64 21.26
C CYS A 413 15.53 11.07 21.81
N THR A 414 14.56 11.35 22.68
CA THR A 414 14.34 12.69 23.24
C THR A 414 15.09 12.97 24.54
N GLY A 415 15.59 11.93 25.22
CA GLY A 415 16.20 12.03 26.55
C GLY A 415 15.18 12.17 27.69
N PHE A 416 13.87 12.09 27.41
CA PHE A 416 12.84 12.19 28.44
C PHE A 416 12.75 10.92 29.29
N ARG A 417 12.38 11.09 30.57
CA ARG A 417 12.19 9.98 31.51
C ARG A 417 10.73 9.60 31.74
N MET A 418 9.81 10.35 31.14
CA MET A 418 8.37 10.13 31.26
C MET A 418 7.67 10.39 29.92
N ALA A 419 6.66 9.57 29.63
CA ALA A 419 5.77 9.75 28.50
C ALA A 419 4.30 9.69 28.93
N LYS A 420 3.44 10.37 28.20
CA LYS A 420 1.98 10.21 28.23
C LYS A 420 1.54 9.58 26.92
N LEU A 421 1.03 8.35 26.98
CA LEU A 421 0.31 7.73 25.87
C LEU A 421 -1.17 8.07 26.02
N PHE A 422 -1.72 8.81 25.08
CA PHE A 422 -3.13 9.21 25.06
C PHE A 422 -3.86 8.50 23.93
N ILE A 423 -4.82 7.65 24.27
CA ILE A 423 -5.65 6.93 23.31
C ILE A 423 -7.02 7.57 23.29
N TRP A 424 -7.39 8.11 22.13
CA TRP A 424 -8.59 8.92 21.97
C TRP A 424 -9.58 8.27 21.01
N SER A 425 -10.86 8.36 21.35
CA SER A 425 -12.00 8.08 20.48
C SER A 425 -13.09 9.14 20.72
N PRO A 426 -14.09 9.30 19.82
CA PRO A 426 -15.11 10.34 19.95
C PRO A 426 -15.93 10.27 21.24
N ASN A 427 -16.09 9.07 21.81
CA ASN A 427 -16.94 8.84 22.97
C ASN A 427 -16.17 8.48 24.25
N ASP A 428 -14.86 8.23 24.14
CA ASP A 428 -14.08 7.67 25.25
C ASP A 428 -12.57 7.94 25.07
N THR A 429 -11.85 8.11 26.17
CA THR A 429 -10.41 8.38 26.18
C THR A 429 -9.71 7.63 27.29
N ILE A 430 -8.49 7.14 27.03
CA ILE A 430 -7.66 6.42 28.00
C ILE A 430 -6.26 7.02 27.95
N SER A 431 -5.64 7.20 29.10
CA SER A 431 -4.28 7.73 29.17
C SER A 431 -3.38 6.90 30.08
N PHE A 432 -2.12 6.75 29.70
CA PHE A 432 -1.09 6.05 30.45
C PHE A 432 0.11 6.97 30.67
N SER A 433 0.53 7.10 31.93
CA SER A 433 1.86 7.62 32.26
C SER A 433 2.86 6.47 32.21
N VAL A 434 3.86 6.58 31.33
CA VAL A 434 4.82 5.51 31.06
C VAL A 434 6.22 6.00 31.46
N PRO A 435 6.82 5.46 32.54
CA PRO A 435 8.19 5.79 32.89
C PRO A 435 9.18 5.15 31.90
N PHE A 436 10.34 5.77 31.75
CA PHE A 436 11.43 5.21 30.95
C PHE A 436 11.98 3.93 31.60
N ASP A 437 12.03 2.86 30.82
CA ASP A 437 12.55 1.55 31.22
C ASP A 437 13.90 1.33 30.54
N GLU A 438 14.95 1.66 31.27
CA GLU A 438 16.33 1.65 30.77
C GLU A 438 16.79 0.25 30.38
N LEU A 439 16.45 -0.78 31.17
CA LEU A 439 16.82 -2.17 30.87
C LEU A 439 16.13 -2.67 29.60
N TYR A 440 14.84 -2.36 29.45
CA TYR A 440 14.10 -2.70 28.23
C TYR A 440 14.71 -2.03 27.00
N VAL A 441 15.03 -0.74 27.09
CA VAL A 441 15.61 0.01 25.96
C VAL A 441 16.99 -0.54 25.60
N GLN A 442 17.87 -0.79 26.58
CA GLN A 442 19.20 -1.36 26.32
C GLN A 442 19.11 -2.70 25.58
N GLU A 443 18.22 -3.60 26.00
CA GLU A 443 17.98 -4.89 25.33
C GLU A 443 17.54 -4.70 23.86
N ARG A 444 16.60 -3.76 23.62
CA ARG A 444 16.08 -3.50 22.26
C ARG A 444 17.10 -2.79 21.37
N ILE A 445 17.85 -1.83 21.91
CA ILE A 445 18.88 -1.10 21.16
C ILE A 445 19.96 -2.06 20.66
N ALA A 446 20.43 -3.01 21.48
CA ALA A 446 21.43 -3.99 21.05
C ALA A 446 20.98 -4.78 19.80
N HIS A 447 19.71 -5.20 19.77
CA HIS A 447 19.12 -5.89 18.61
C HIS A 447 18.96 -4.96 17.39
N LEU A 448 18.37 -3.79 17.58
CA LEU A 448 18.11 -2.83 16.50
C LEU A 448 19.41 -2.29 15.88
N LYS A 449 20.42 -2.05 16.72
CA LYS A 449 21.75 -1.60 16.30
C LYS A 449 22.42 -2.63 15.40
N ARG A 450 22.38 -3.91 15.81
CA ARG A 450 22.87 -5.02 14.97
C ARG A 450 22.18 -5.02 13.61
N PHE A 451 20.85 -5.02 13.58
CA PHE A 451 20.08 -5.02 12.33
C PHE A 451 20.41 -3.80 11.45
N TYR A 452 20.53 -2.60 12.04
CA TYR A 452 20.84 -1.40 11.29
C TYR A 452 22.19 -1.52 10.58
N PHE A 453 23.26 -1.81 11.33
CA PHE A 453 24.62 -1.82 10.78
C PHE A 453 24.93 -3.04 9.92
N SER A 454 24.32 -4.21 10.18
CA SER A 454 24.55 -5.41 9.39
C SER A 454 23.68 -5.52 8.14
N THR A 455 22.53 -4.84 8.11
CA THR A 455 21.49 -5.10 7.11
C THR A 455 20.98 -3.82 6.45
N MET A 456 20.49 -2.86 7.24
CA MET A 456 19.86 -1.65 6.70
C MET A 456 20.88 -0.69 6.06
N LEU A 457 22.00 -0.41 6.73
CA LEU A 457 23.03 0.51 6.26
C LEU A 457 23.67 0.04 4.93
N PRO A 458 24.10 -1.23 4.78
CA PRO A 458 24.56 -1.72 3.48
C PRO A 458 23.51 -1.57 2.37
N GLN A 459 22.23 -1.84 2.67
CA GLN A 459 21.16 -1.63 1.70
C GLN A 459 21.02 -0.16 1.31
N LEU A 460 21.11 0.78 2.27
CA LEU A 460 21.06 2.22 1.98
C LEU A 460 22.16 2.64 1.01
N VAL A 461 23.39 2.15 1.21
CA VAL A 461 24.53 2.40 0.31
C VAL A 461 24.23 1.86 -1.09
N ASN A 462 23.81 0.60 -1.20
CA ASN A 462 23.50 -0.03 -2.49
C ASN A 462 22.37 0.70 -3.25
N GLU A 463 21.33 1.14 -2.54
CA GLU A 463 20.23 1.90 -3.11
C GLU A 463 20.66 3.31 -3.54
N PHE A 464 21.56 3.95 -2.78
CA PHE A 464 22.09 5.28 -3.11
C PHE A 464 23.04 5.24 -4.32
N VAL A 465 24.03 4.34 -4.32
CA VAL A 465 24.95 4.14 -5.44
C VAL A 465 24.19 3.71 -6.70
N GLY A 466 23.17 2.86 -6.54
CA GLY A 466 22.26 2.46 -7.61
C GLY A 466 21.23 3.51 -8.02
N GLN A 467 21.30 4.74 -7.49
CA GLN A 467 20.42 5.88 -7.80
C GLN A 467 18.92 5.65 -7.55
N ARG A 468 18.58 4.68 -6.69
CA ARG A 468 17.20 4.40 -6.27
C ARG A 468 16.81 5.16 -5.01
N LEU A 469 17.76 5.39 -4.11
CA LEU A 469 17.58 6.24 -2.94
C LEU A 469 17.94 7.70 -3.29
N ASN A 470 16.93 8.52 -3.50
CA ASN A 470 17.07 9.96 -3.67
C ASN A 470 16.75 10.68 -2.35
N LEU A 471 17.70 11.47 -1.85
CA LEU A 471 17.52 12.29 -0.66
C LEU A 471 17.12 13.71 -1.08
N HIS A 472 16.18 14.31 -0.34
CA HIS A 472 15.77 15.70 -0.59
C HIS A 472 16.96 16.67 -0.46
N SER A 473 17.09 17.65 -1.35
CA SER A 473 18.23 18.57 -1.39
C SER A 473 18.44 19.34 -0.07
N ALA A 474 17.35 19.72 0.61
CA ALA A 474 17.42 20.35 1.93
C ALA A 474 18.15 19.49 2.97
N TYR A 475 18.14 18.16 2.82
CA TYR A 475 18.88 17.27 3.72
C TYR A 475 20.39 17.46 3.59
N ALA A 476 20.89 17.71 2.37
CA ALA A 476 22.30 18.05 2.15
C ALA A 476 22.67 19.39 2.78
N ASN A 477 21.76 20.38 2.71
CA ASN A 477 21.98 21.72 3.28
C ASN A 477 22.10 21.69 4.81
N ILE A 478 21.32 20.83 5.49
CA ILE A 478 21.43 20.65 6.96
C ILE A 478 22.82 20.13 7.35
N ARG A 479 23.49 19.40 6.46
CA ARG A 479 24.80 18.80 6.71
C ARG A 479 25.96 19.75 6.39
N SER A 480 25.73 20.75 5.54
CA SER A 480 26.72 21.75 5.15
C SER A 480 26.87 22.89 6.16
N SER A 481 25.88 23.06 7.05
CA SER A 481 25.89 23.95 8.22
C SER A 481 26.35 23.23 9.47
#